data_AF-A0A9X8VI36-F1
#
_entry.id   AF-A0A9X8VI36-F1
#
_cell.length_a   1.000
_cell.length_b   1.000
_cell.length_c   1.000
_cell.angle_alpha   90.00
_cell.angle_beta   90.00
_cell.angle_gamma   90.00
#
_symmetry.space_group_name_H-M   'P 1'
#
loop_
_entity.id
_entity.type
_entity.pdbx_description
1 polymer ?
#
loop_
_entity_poly.entity_id
_entity_poly.type
_entity_poly.pdbx_seq_one_letter_code
_entity_poly.pdbx_strand_id
1 'polypeptide(L)'
;RIPGGVVWTLAFAPFLGYALELWVAGLQGMAFEEAYNAVAQEPYWLITLLLNILLGYLDERKLRKAGVDTTAFGKLAWLIPVYLWRRAKVLGQKPAYFWVWLVTLTVTAMSAG
;
A
#
# COMPACT_ATOMS: atom_id res chain seq x y z
N ARG A 1 17.64 14.04 -5.42
CA ARG A 1 16.89 13.41 -4.30
C ARG A 1 15.58 12.90 -4.88
N ILE A 2 15.29 11.59 -4.82
CA ILE A 2 14.04 11.04 -5.38
C ILE A 2 12.88 11.47 -4.46
N PRO A 3 11.81 12.11 -4.97
CA PRO A 3 10.71 12.59 -4.13
C PRO A 3 10.04 11.41 -3.39
N GLY A 4 9.98 11.49 -2.07
CA GLY A 4 9.45 10.41 -1.22
C GLY A 4 7.93 10.30 -1.16
N GLY A 5 7.18 11.13 -1.89
CA GLY A 5 5.72 11.19 -1.78
C GLY A 5 5.04 9.87 -2.08
N VAL A 6 5.38 9.21 -3.21
CA VAL A 6 4.71 7.97 -3.63
C VAL A 6 5.01 6.81 -2.69
N VAL A 7 6.27 6.66 -2.25
CA VAL A 7 6.63 5.60 -1.29
C VAL A 7 5.99 5.83 0.08
N TRP A 8 5.80 7.09 0.49
CA TRP A 8 5.04 7.39 1.71
C TRP A 8 3.56 7.05 1.55
N THR A 9 2.93 7.44 0.44
CA THR A 9 1.55 7.03 0.14
C THR A 9 1.42 5.50 0.11
N LEU A 10 2.39 4.81 -0.49
CA LEU A 10 2.46 3.35 -0.50
C LEU A 10 2.59 2.78 0.92
N ALA A 11 3.41 3.39 1.78
CA ALA A 11 3.57 2.97 3.17
C ALA A 11 2.27 3.11 3.99
N PHE A 12 1.38 4.02 3.61
CA PHE A 12 0.05 4.16 4.21
C PHE A 12 -1.06 3.44 3.41
N ALA A 13 -0.71 2.67 2.36
CA ALA A 13 -1.69 2.05 1.49
C ALA A 13 -2.68 1.09 2.18
N PRO A 14 -2.32 0.31 3.22
CA PRO A 14 -3.31 -0.50 3.95
C PRO A 14 -4.43 0.36 4.56
N PHE A 15 -4.05 1.46 5.21
CA PHE A 15 -4.99 2.38 5.83
C PHE A 15 -5.82 3.17 4.81
N LEU A 16 -5.16 3.70 3.77
CA LEU A 16 -5.81 4.44 2.69
C LEU A 16 -6.74 3.55 1.86
N GLY A 17 -6.34 2.30 1.64
CA GLY A 17 -7.14 1.30 0.94
C GLY A 17 -8.43 0.99 1.70
N TYR A 18 -8.34 0.74 3.00
CA TYR A 18 -9.51 0.55 3.86
C TYR A 18 -10.45 1.76 3.86
N ALA A 19 -9.91 2.98 3.93
CA ALA A 19 -10.72 4.20 3.82
C ALA A 19 -11.42 4.30 2.45
N LEU A 20 -10.76 3.92 1.37
CA LEU A 20 -11.36 3.87 0.03
C LEU A 20 -12.44 2.80 -0.09
N GLU A 21 -12.26 1.64 0.54
CA GLU A 21 -13.26 0.57 0.57
C GLU A 21 -14.56 1.05 1.25
N LEU A 22 -14.45 1.67 2.44
CA LEU A 22 -15.58 2.28 3.13
C LEU A 22 -16.25 3.37 2.31
N TRP A 23 -15.45 4.20 1.62
CA TRP A 23 -15.98 5.25 0.77
C TRP A 23 -16.74 4.69 -0.43
N VAL A 24 -16.19 3.67 -1.10
CA VAL A 24 -16.85 3.00 -2.24
C VAL A 24 -18.12 2.28 -1.80
N ALA A 25 -18.13 1.67 -0.61
CA ALA A 25 -19.34 1.11 -0.02
C ALA A 25 -20.40 2.19 0.25
N GLY A 26 -20.02 3.32 0.84
CA GLY A 26 -20.93 4.46 1.06
C GLY A 26 -21.49 5.05 -0.24
N LEU A 27 -20.70 5.11 -1.31
CA LEU A 27 -21.17 5.54 -2.64
C LEU A 27 -22.24 4.61 -3.24
N GLN A 28 -22.34 3.36 -2.77
CA GLN A 28 -23.39 2.42 -3.17
C GLN A 28 -24.70 2.62 -2.38
N GLY A 29 -24.74 3.63 -1.51
CA GLY A 29 -25.93 3.97 -0.72
C GLY A 29 -26.02 3.26 0.62
N MET A 30 -24.99 2.50 1.01
CA MET A 30 -24.94 1.85 2.32
C MET A 30 -24.77 2.87 3.45
N ALA A 31 -25.50 2.68 4.55
CA ALA A 31 -25.24 3.42 5.78
C ALA A 31 -23.86 3.05 6.35
N PHE A 32 -23.27 3.89 7.20
CA PHE A 32 -21.91 3.66 7.71
C PHE A 32 -21.72 2.29 8.37
N GLU A 33 -22.65 1.87 9.23
CA GLU A 33 -22.62 0.56 9.90
C GLU A 33 -22.72 -0.60 8.90
N GLU A 34 -23.53 -0.46 7.86
CA GLU A 34 -23.66 -1.46 6.80
C GLU A 34 -22.39 -1.54 5.95
N ALA A 35 -21.82 -0.38 5.58
CA ALA A 35 -20.57 -0.30 4.84
C ALA A 35 -19.40 -0.89 5.64
N TYR A 36 -19.35 -0.62 6.95
CA TYR A 36 -18.34 -1.17 7.85
C TYR A 36 -18.43 -2.70 7.90
N ASN A 37 -19.62 -3.24 8.12
CA ASN A 37 -19.85 -4.69 8.15
C ASN A 37 -19.58 -5.34 6.77
N ALA A 38 -19.96 -4.67 5.68
CA ALA A 38 -19.71 -5.15 4.33
C ALA A 38 -18.21 -5.23 4.05
N VAL A 39 -17.44 -4.18 4.32
CA VAL A 39 -15.98 -4.18 4.11
C VAL A 39 -15.26 -5.24 4.95
N ALA A 40 -15.78 -5.57 6.14
CA ALA A 40 -15.24 -6.63 6.98
C ALA A 40 -15.54 -8.05 6.47
N GLN A 41 -16.66 -8.26 5.75
CA GLN A 41 -17.15 -9.60 5.37
C GLN A 41 -17.07 -9.89 3.86
N GLU A 42 -17.00 -8.87 3.01
CA GLU A 42 -17.03 -8.95 1.54
C GLU A 42 -15.64 -8.71 0.91
N PRO A 43 -15.43 -9.05 -0.38
CA PRO A 43 -14.11 -8.99 -1.01
C PRO A 43 -13.70 -7.57 -1.45
N TYR A 44 -13.95 -6.54 -0.63
CA TYR A 44 -13.50 -5.17 -0.88
C TYR A 44 -11.97 -5.04 -0.85
N TRP A 45 -11.27 -5.99 -0.21
CA TRP A 45 -9.80 -6.06 -0.14
C TRP A 45 -9.09 -5.97 -1.51
N LEU A 46 -9.80 -6.26 -2.61
CA LEU A 46 -9.29 -6.07 -3.97
C LEU A 46 -8.97 -4.59 -4.27
N ILE A 47 -9.74 -3.64 -3.73
CA ILE A 47 -9.48 -2.20 -3.87
C ILE A 47 -8.15 -1.85 -3.21
N THR A 48 -7.93 -2.28 -1.97
CA THR A 48 -6.64 -2.11 -1.29
C THR A 48 -5.49 -2.78 -2.04
N LEU A 49 -5.69 -4.00 -2.57
CA LEU A 49 -4.67 -4.69 -3.35
C LEU A 49 -4.29 -3.90 -4.62
N LEU A 50 -5.28 -3.44 -5.39
CA LEU A 50 -5.07 -2.68 -6.61
C LEU A 50 -4.34 -1.36 -6.32
N LEU A 51 -4.71 -0.67 -5.24
CA LEU A 51 -4.02 0.54 -4.78
C LEU A 51 -2.53 0.25 -4.49
N ASN A 52 -2.25 -0.82 -3.75
CA ASN A 52 -0.89 -1.23 -3.40
C ASN A 52 -0.04 -1.52 -4.66
N ILE A 53 -0.58 -2.28 -5.62
CA ILE A 53 0.09 -2.60 -6.88
C ILE A 53 0.36 -1.33 -7.69
N LEU A 54 -0.64 -0.45 -7.83
CA LEU A 54 -0.51 0.79 -8.60
C LEU A 54 0.55 1.72 -8.00
N LEU A 55 0.52 1.93 -6.69
CA LEU A 55 1.49 2.77 -5.99
C LEU A 55 2.90 2.18 -6.05
N GLY A 56 3.04 0.86 -5.91
CA GLY A 56 4.31 0.14 -6.10
C GLY A 56 4.88 0.34 -7.49
N TYR A 57 4.06 0.15 -8.52
CA TYR A 57 4.45 0.37 -9.92
C TYR A 57 4.85 1.83 -10.20
N LEU A 58 4.10 2.80 -9.66
CA LEU A 58 4.41 4.22 -9.83
C LEU A 58 5.73 4.62 -9.16
N ASP A 59 6.01 4.11 -7.96
CA ASP A 59 7.30 4.33 -7.30
C ASP A 59 8.43 3.67 -8.09
N GLU A 60 8.27 2.42 -8.52
CA GLU A 60 9.27 1.71 -9.32
C GLU A 60 9.58 2.44 -10.63
N ARG A 61 8.55 2.92 -11.33
CA ARG A 61 8.72 3.73 -12.54
C ARG A 61 9.50 5.01 -12.27
N LYS A 62 9.32 5.65 -11.12
CA LYS A 62 10.10 6.83 -10.71
C LYS A 62 11.55 6.47 -10.38
N LEU A 63 11.79 5.33 -9.73
CA LEU A 63 13.14 4.82 -9.44
C LEU A 63 13.90 4.53 -10.75
N ARG A 64 13.27 3.83 -11.70
CA ARG A 64 13.84 3.56 -13.03
C ARG A 64 14.20 4.85 -13.78
N LYS A 65 13.30 5.85 -13.76
CA LYS A 65 13.56 7.18 -14.36
C LYS A 65 14.71 7.93 -13.69
N ALA A 66 14.97 7.65 -12.41
CA ALA A 66 16.10 8.22 -11.67
C ALA A 66 17.41 7.42 -11.82
N GLY A 67 17.44 6.41 -12.70
CA GLY A 67 18.63 5.59 -12.96
C GLY A 67 18.87 4.47 -11.93
N VAL A 68 17.89 4.18 -11.08
CA VAL A 68 18.00 3.08 -10.09
C VAL A 68 17.75 1.75 -10.79
N ASP A 69 18.68 0.81 -10.62
CA ASP A 69 18.48 -0.56 -11.06
C ASP A 69 17.46 -1.30 -10.17
N THR A 70 16.25 -1.47 -10.71
CA THR A 70 15.13 -2.13 -10.03
C THR A 70 15.06 -3.63 -10.35
N THR A 71 15.93 -4.14 -11.24
CA THR A 71 15.99 -5.59 -11.52
C THR A 71 16.41 -6.39 -10.29
N ALA A 72 17.23 -5.78 -9.43
CA ALA A 72 17.63 -6.30 -8.12
C ALA A 72 16.45 -6.51 -7.14
N PHE A 73 15.29 -5.92 -7.39
CA PHE A 73 14.12 -6.11 -6.54
C PHE A 73 13.52 -7.52 -6.71
N GLY A 74 13.72 -8.14 -7.87
CA GLY A 74 13.37 -9.52 -8.15
C GLY A 74 11.85 -9.80 -8.20
N LYS A 75 11.50 -11.06 -8.47
CA LYS A 75 10.11 -11.51 -8.69
C LYS A 75 9.19 -11.38 -7.47
N LEU A 76 9.72 -11.12 -6.27
CA LEU A 76 8.94 -10.95 -5.04
C LEU A 76 8.59 -9.48 -4.76
N ALA A 77 8.98 -8.56 -5.64
CA ALA A 77 8.68 -7.14 -5.51
C ALA A 77 7.17 -6.81 -5.57
N TRP A 78 6.32 -7.74 -5.99
CA TRP A 78 4.86 -7.56 -5.90
C TRP A 78 4.35 -7.63 -4.45
N LEU A 79 5.09 -8.28 -3.54
CA LEU A 79 4.82 -8.21 -2.11
C LEU A 79 5.35 -6.88 -1.56
N ILE A 80 4.43 -5.97 -1.24
CA ILE A 80 4.78 -4.60 -0.83
C ILE A 80 5.78 -4.53 0.34
N PRO A 81 5.71 -5.37 1.39
CA PRO A 81 6.73 -5.37 2.45
C PRO A 81 8.13 -5.67 1.91
N VAL A 82 8.24 -6.68 1.04
CA VAL A 82 9.50 -7.08 0.42
C VAL A 82 10.02 -5.96 -0.47
N TYR A 83 9.14 -5.34 -1.25
CA TYR A 83 9.47 -4.18 -2.09
C TYR A 83 10.05 -3.02 -1.28
N LEU A 84 9.33 -2.56 -0.24
CA LEU A 84 9.74 -1.42 0.58
C LEU A 84 11.08 -1.67 1.27
N TRP A 85 11.31 -2.89 1.74
CA TRP A 85 12.59 -3.28 2.35
C TRP A 85 13.73 -3.31 1.32
N ARG A 86 13.52 -3.94 0.16
CA ARG A 86 14.55 -4.01 -0.91
C ARG A 86 14.89 -2.62 -1.46
N ARG A 87 13.88 -1.78 -1.67
CA ARG A 87 14.05 -0.38 -2.06
C ARG A 87 14.92 0.37 -1.07
N ALA A 88 14.67 0.23 0.23
CA ALA A 88 15.49 0.87 1.25
C ALA A 88 16.94 0.39 1.20
N LYS A 89 17.17 -0.91 1.00
CA LYS A 89 18.52 -1.48 0.84
C LYS A 89 19.26 -0.95 -0.38
N VAL A 90 18.63 -0.94 -1.56
CA VAL A 90 19.25 -0.45 -2.80
C VAL A 90 19.55 1.04 -2.74
N LEU A 91 18.70 1.83 -2.08
CA LEU A 91 18.91 3.27 -1.91
C LEU A 91 19.79 3.65 -0.72
N GLY A 92 20.28 2.67 0.07
CA GLY A 92 21.05 2.92 1.29
C GLY A 92 20.27 3.66 2.38
N GLN A 93 18.94 3.58 2.37
CA GLN A 93 18.04 4.27 3.30
C GLN A 93 17.65 3.37 4.48
N LYS A 94 17.21 3.98 5.59
CA LYS A 94 16.55 3.25 6.67
C LYS A 94 15.20 2.70 6.17
N PRO A 95 14.78 1.48 6.56
CA PRO A 95 13.55 0.85 6.10
C PRO A 95 12.30 1.40 6.83
N ALA A 96 12.19 2.72 7.01
CA ALA A 96 11.09 3.34 7.74
C ALA A 96 9.72 3.04 7.09
N TYR A 97 9.64 3.13 5.76
CA TYR A 97 8.42 2.86 4.99
C TYR A 97 7.89 1.44 5.21
N PHE A 98 8.79 0.46 5.32
CA PHE A 98 8.44 -0.93 5.58
C PHE A 98 7.76 -1.08 6.95
N TRP A 99 8.33 -0.46 7.99
CA TRP A 99 7.75 -0.51 9.33
C TRP A 99 6.41 0.21 9.40
N VAL A 100 6.28 1.37 8.75
CA VAL A 100 5.01 2.09 8.68
C VAL A 100 3.94 1.28 7.94
N TRP A 101 4.30 0.62 6.84
CA TRP A 101 3.38 -0.29 6.15
C TRP A 101 2.93 -1.44 7.04
N LEU A 102 3.83 -2.07 7.80
CA LEU A 102 3.45 -3.13 8.73
C LEU A 102 2.54 -2.63 9.85
N VAL A 103 2.87 -1.49 10.46
CA VAL A 103 2.03 -0.90 11.52
C VAL A 103 0.65 -0.55 11.00
N THR A 104 0.56 0.10 9.83
CA THR A 104 -0.73 0.46 9.23
C THR A 104 -1.53 -0.77 8.83
N LEU A 105 -0.89 -1.80 8.28
CA LEU A 105 -1.55 -3.08 8.01
C LEU A 105 -2.11 -3.70 9.30
N THR A 106 -1.32 -3.76 10.37
CA THR A 106 -1.77 -4.33 11.64
C THR A 106 -2.95 -3.56 12.22
N VAL A 107 -2.89 -2.22 12.21
CA VAL A 107 -3.99 -1.38 12.69
C VAL A 107 -5.25 -1.63 11.86
N THR A 108 -5.14 -1.66 10.53
CA THR A 108 -6.27 -1.93 9.64
C THR A 108 -6.85 -3.34 9.83
N ALA A 109 -5.99 -4.35 10.00
CA ALA A 109 -6.43 -5.72 10.23
C ALA A 109 -7.15 -5.86 11.58
N MET A 110 -6.69 -5.16 12.62
CA MET A 110 -7.36 -5.14 13.93
C MET A 110 -8.70 -4.38 13.90
N SER A 111 -8.88 -3.42 13.00
CA SER A 111 -10.18 -2.76 12.84
C SER A 111 -11.17 -3.59 12.01
N ALA A 112 -10.69 -4.52 11.18
CA ALA A 112 -11.55 -5.33 10.33
C ALA A 112 -11.99 -6.67 10.96
N GLY A 113 -11.36 -7.10 12.07
CA GLY A 113 -11.65 -8.33 12.80
C GLY A 113 -12.31 -8.08 14.14
#